data_AF-A0AAP0JU36-F1
#
_entry.id   AF-A0AAP0JU36-F1
#
_cell.length_a   1.000
_cell.length_b   1.000
_cell.length_c   1.000
_cell.angle_alpha   90.00
_cell.angle_beta   90.00
_cell.angle_gamma   90.00
#
_symmetry.space_group_name_H-M   'P 1'
#
loop_
_entity.id
_entity.type
_entity.pdbx_description
1 polymer ?
#
loop_
_entity_poly.entity_id
_entity_poly.type
_entity_poly.pdbx_seq_one_letter_code
_entity_poly.pdbx_strand_id
1 'polypeptide(L)' 'MLDAIKGVSKSNKNVLFINSCFAYYQSERQDTWFANDSPMIQDKSVALSVGDWFFDRVGVSAIDCLYPCDNTCHNLVFK' A
#
# COMPACT_ATOMS: atom_id res chain seq x y z
N MET A 1 5.26 -7.22 12.48
CA MET A 1 4.86 -5.94 11.85
C MET A 1 3.39 -5.65 12.06
N LEU A 2 2.46 -6.49 11.55
CA LEU A 2 1.02 -6.23 11.63
C LEU A 2 0.48 -6.06 13.07
N ASP A 3 1.04 -6.78 14.05
CA ASP A 3 0.63 -6.59 15.45
C ASP A 3 0.91 -5.19 15.99
N ALA A 4 1.97 -4.53 15.52
CA ALA A 4 2.36 -3.20 15.98
C ALA A 4 1.38 -2.10 15.52
N ILE A 5 0.64 -2.34 14.45
CA ILE A 5 -0.31 -1.38 13.86
C ILE A 5 -1.77 -1.68 14.25
N LYS A 6 -2.02 -2.68 15.11
CA LYS A 6 -3.37 -3.01 15.61
C LYS A 6 -4.08 -1.83 16.28
N GLY A 7 -3.33 -0.89 16.86
CA GLY A 7 -3.92 0.34 17.42
C GLY A 7 -4.51 1.25 16.33
N VAL A 8 -3.79 1.40 15.21
CA VAL A 8 -4.19 2.22 14.06
C VAL A 8 -5.34 1.57 13.30
N SER A 9 -5.34 0.24 13.16
CA SER A 9 -6.36 -0.50 12.40
C SER A 9 -7.75 -0.49 13.04
N LYS A 10 -7.89 -0.07 14.30
CA LYS A 10 -9.18 -0.08 15.02
C LYS A 10 -10.12 1.06 14.63
N SER A 11 -9.60 2.13 14.03
CA SER A 11 -10.42 3.26 13.60
C SER A 11 -10.86 3.07 12.16
N ASN A 12 -12.16 3.16 11.91
CA ASN A 12 -12.71 3.11 10.55
C ASN A 12 -12.33 4.34 9.71
N LYS A 13 -11.74 5.37 10.33
CA LYS A 13 -11.18 6.54 9.63
C LYS A 13 -9.75 6.31 9.14
N ASN A 14 -9.09 5.24 9.58
CA ASN A 14 -7.73 4.94 9.19
C ASN A 14 -7.75 3.92 8.05
N VAL A 15 -6.79 4.07 7.13
CA VAL A 15 -6.55 3.12 6.05
C VAL A 15 -5.12 2.60 6.13
N LEU A 16 -4.98 1.31 5.86
CA LEU A 16 -3.71 0.64 5.73
C LEU A 16 -3.53 0.20 4.28
N PHE A 17 -2.39 0.52 3.69
CA PHE A 17 -1.92 -0.07 2.44
C PHE A 17 -0.57 -0.71 2.75
N ILE A 18 -0.54 -2.04 2.82
CA ILE A 18 0.64 -2.82 3.19
C ILE A 18 0.81 -3.92 2.16
N ASN A 19 1.67 -3.67 1.17
CA ASN A 19 1.97 -4.65 0.15
C ASN A 19 3.23 -5.44 0.48
N SER A 20 3.36 -6.59 -0.16
CA SER A 20 4.44 -7.55 0.07
C SER A 20 5.72 -7.13 -0.67
N CYS A 21 6.35 -6.03 -0.23
CA CYS A 21 7.37 -5.33 -1.01
C CYS A 21 8.60 -4.88 -0.20
N PHE A 22 9.80 -5.04 -0.76
CA PHE A 22 11.02 -4.49 -0.18
C PHE A 22 11.27 -3.08 -0.76
N ALA A 23 10.66 -2.06 -0.15
CA ALA A 23 10.75 -0.67 -0.64
C ALA A 23 10.87 0.34 0.52
N TYR A 24 11.60 1.43 0.26
CA TYR A 24 11.70 2.58 1.16
C TYR A 24 11.25 3.86 0.43
N TYR A 25 10.63 4.79 1.17
CA TYR A 25 10.01 6.01 0.62
C TYR A 25 8.99 5.76 -0.51
N GLN A 26 8.26 4.64 -0.47
CA GLN A 26 7.32 4.25 -1.53
C GLN A 26 6.25 5.32 -1.85
N SER A 27 5.83 6.12 -0.87
CA SER A 27 4.87 7.20 -1.06
C SER A 27 5.44 8.44 -1.75
N GLU A 28 6.76 8.61 -1.74
CA GLU A 28 7.42 9.80 -2.30
C GLU A 28 7.83 9.62 -3.77
N ARG A 29 7.80 8.38 -4.29
CA ARG A 29 8.23 8.08 -5.65
C ARG A 29 7.04 7.84 -6.57
N GLN A 30 7.04 8.53 -7.71
CA GLN A 30 5.92 8.47 -8.66
C GLN A 30 5.74 7.09 -9.29
N ASP A 31 6.86 6.37 -9.53
CA ASP A 31 6.90 5.00 -10.04
C ASP A 31 6.19 4.01 -9.11
N THR A 32 6.24 4.23 -7.79
CA THR A 32 5.53 3.37 -6.82
C THR A 32 4.19 3.93 -6.34
N TRP A 33 3.94 5.23 -6.55
CA TRP A 33 2.71 5.89 -6.10
C TRP A 33 1.57 5.79 -7.12
N PHE A 34 1.81 6.21 -8.37
CA PHE A 34 0.76 6.35 -9.40
C PHE A 34 1.28 6.26 -10.85
N ALA A 35 2.26 5.39 -11.10
CA ALA A 35 2.63 5.00 -12.46
C ALA A 35 1.73 3.87 -12.98
N ASN A 36 1.77 3.61 -14.29
CA ASN A 36 0.97 2.55 -14.93
C ASN A 36 1.29 1.15 -14.38
N ASP A 37 2.52 0.94 -13.94
CA ASP A 37 3.04 -0.30 -13.36
C ASP A 37 3.30 -0.19 -11.86
N SER A 38 2.73 0.81 -11.18
CA SER A 38 2.89 0.96 -9.73
C SER A 38 2.44 -0.29 -8.96
N PRO A 39 3.01 -0.61 -7.80
CA PRO A 39 2.57 -1.73 -6.98
C PRO A 39 1.09 -1.64 -6.62
N MET A 40 0.42 -2.79 -6.64
CA MET A 40 -1.02 -2.91 -6.44
C MET A 40 -1.36 -4.02 -5.46
N ILE A 41 -2.42 -3.79 -4.67
CA ILE A 41 -3.11 -4.83 -3.91
C ILE A 41 -4.54 -4.88 -4.45
N GLN A 42 -5.02 -6.07 -4.84
CA GLN A 42 -6.37 -6.24 -5.40
C GLN A 42 -6.66 -5.26 -6.55
N ASP A 43 -5.72 -5.15 -7.49
CA ASP A 43 -5.78 -4.27 -8.67
C ASP A 43 -5.94 -2.76 -8.36
N LYS A 44 -5.58 -2.33 -7.14
CA LYS A 44 -5.54 -0.92 -6.76
C LYS A 44 -4.14 -0.49 -6.37
N SER A 45 -3.66 0.59 -6.99
CA SER A 45 -2.41 1.25 -6.61
C SER A 45 -2.54 1.99 -5.29
N VAL A 46 -1.39 2.41 -4.74
CA VAL A 46 -1.33 3.22 -3.51
C VAL A 46 -2.18 4.49 -3.66
N ALA A 47 -1.98 5.25 -4.74
CA ALA A 47 -2.69 6.50 -4.95
C ALA A 47 -4.21 6.34 -5.12
N LEU A 48 -4.67 5.26 -5.78
CA LEU A 48 -6.10 4.96 -5.88
C LEU A 48 -6.69 4.60 -4.51
N SER A 49 -5.98 3.79 -3.73
CA SER A 49 -6.41 3.40 -2.38
C SER A 49 -6.49 4.60 -1.44
N VAL A 50 -5.50 5.49 -1.49
CA VAL A 50 -5.50 6.75 -0.73
C VAL A 50 -6.59 7.70 -1.22
N GLY A 51 -6.84 7.78 -2.53
CA GLY A 51 -7.92 8.59 -3.09
C GLY A 51 -9.30 8.11 -2.67
N ASP A 52 -9.54 6.80 -2.70
CA ASP A 52 -10.80 6.20 -2.25
C ASP A 52 -11.07 6.49 -0.77
N TRP A 53 -10.03 6.44 0.06
CA TRP A 53 -10.08 6.83 1.46
C TRP A 53 -10.35 8.34 1.64
N PHE A 54 -9.57 9.18 0.98
CA PHE A 54 -9.63 10.64 1.15
C PHE A 54 -10.99 11.23 0.74
N PHE A 55 -11.62 10.66 -0.28
CA PHE A 55 -12.94 11.09 -0.75
C PHE A 55 -14.10 10.27 -0.16
N ASP A 56 -13.86 9.48 0.88
CA ASP A 56 -14.86 8.62 1.54
C ASP A 56 -15.63 7.70 0.56
N ARG A 57 -14.97 7.26 -0.53
CA ARG A 57 -15.60 6.40 -1.54
C ARG A 57 -15.72 4.97 -1.04
N VAL A 58 -14.63 4.45 -0.46
CA VAL A 58 -14.56 3.09 0.07
C VAL A 58 -13.59 3.06 1.26
N GLY A 59 -14.03 2.49 2.39
CA GLY A 59 -13.16 2.18 3.52
C GLY A 59 -12.30 0.94 3.22
N VAL A 60 -11.21 1.12 2.47
CA VAL A 60 -10.32 0.01 2.08
C VAL A 60 -9.07 0.00 2.97
N SER A 61 -8.95 -0.99 3.85
CA SER A 61 -7.62 -1.40 4.36
C SER A 61 -7.15 -2.60 3.56
N ALA A 62 -6.11 -2.41 2.76
CA ALA A 62 -5.49 -3.42 1.91
C ALA A 62 -4.19 -3.90 2.55
N ILE A 63 -4.19 -5.15 3.00
CA ILE A 63 -3.00 -5.84 3.51
C ILE A 63 -2.81 -7.07 2.65
N ASP A 64 -1.62 -7.17 2.08
CA ASP A 64 -1.24 -8.23 1.16
C ASP A 64 -0.78 -9.51 1.90
N CYS A 65 -0.38 -10.52 1.14
CA CYS A 65 0.20 -11.76 1.65
C CYS A 65 1.61 -11.56 2.25
N LEU A 66 2.08 -12.59 2.95
CA LEU A 66 3.42 -12.61 3.53
C LEU A 66 4.50 -12.45 2.44
N TYR A 67 5.52 -11.66 2.74
CA TYR A 67 6.65 -11.44 1.85
C TYR A 67 7.46 -12.71 1.57
N PRO A 68 7.92 -12.93 0.32
CA PRO A 68 7.66 -12.16 -0.92
C PRO A 68 6.53 -12.76 -1.77
N CYS A 69 5.47 -11.99 -2.07
CA CYS A 69 4.38 -12.46 -2.95
C CYS A 69 3.83 -11.41 -3.94
N ASP A 70 4.08 -10.12 -3.71
CA ASP A 70 3.60 -9.06 -4.60
C ASP A 70 4.46 -9.02 -5.87
N ASN A 71 3.90 -9.52 -6.98
CA ASN A 71 4.56 -9.52 -8.28
C ASN A 71 4.56 -8.15 -8.96
N THR A 72 3.79 -7.18 -8.44
CA THR A 72 3.76 -5.79 -8.93
C THR A 72 4.71 -4.88 -8.14
N CYS A 73 5.34 -5.39 -7.08
CA CYS A 73 6.27 -4.64 -6.27
C CYS A 73 7.53 -4.23 -7.06
N HIS A 74 7.85 -2.94 -7.00
CA HIS A 74 9.17 -2.43 -7.36
C HIS A 74 10.08 -2.52 -6.14
N ASN A 75 10.88 -3.59 -6.05
CA ASN A 75 11.83 -3.75 -4.95
C ASN A 75 12.96 -2.70 -5.07
N LEU A 76 13.02 -1.78 -4.10
CA LEU A 76 13.93 -0.64 -4.11
C LEU A 76 15.22 -0.95 -3.35
N VAL A 77 16.14 -1.64 -4.02
CA VAL A 77 17.48 -1.93 -3.50
C VAL A 77 18.47 -0.91 -4.07
N PHE A 78 18.87 0.06 -3.27
CA PHE A 78 19.90 1.03 -3.64
C PHE A 78 21.30 0.45 -3.40
N LYS A 79 22.23 0.66 -4.34
CA LYS A 79 23.65 0.31 -4.21
C LYS A 79 24.46 1.52 -3.75
#